data_AF-A0A9W8ZXY3-F1
#
_entry.id   AF-A0A9W8ZXY3-F1
#
_cell.length_a   1.000
_cell.length_b   1.000
_cell.length_c   1.000
_cell.angle_alpha   90.00
_cell.angle_beta   90.00
_cell.angle_gamma   90.00
#
_symmetry.space_group_name_H-M   'P 1'
#
loop_
_entity.id
_entity.type
_entity.pdbx_description
1 polymer ?
#
loop_
_entity_poly.entity_id
_entity_poly.type
_entity_poly.pdbx_seq_one_letter_code
_entity_poly.pdbx_strand_id
1 'polypeptide(L)'
;MWLCLNYYTMIQRHPTYWFNDGDTILHQKVLSNHDDSDIVYRIHHSKFSWPESPKFLLGSSSRTMAENDLDEELLDGLNGCKYVVLDYEQTIDVNDLVVLLDHFYGKSVLSPESDLTTRIVPILRITGPNQLNIPTLHEQAKKYFVRSFPNNAQELAKFQGQCAEEAMSLAIQYDIRQPQKPLLYYLATQTHLELHDADSQDSRTSISTLSHTISTHMISLFTPLLFTPPPTSHMECTDALAEHWMPLVIAPAIEDSAMGKPLQTLERMKDVNWSECGLCEECVRIKREEWTEEQERVWEIMDTWILEADAEE
;
A
#
# COMPACT_ATOMS: atom_id res chain seq x y z
N MET A 1 -19.33 -39.43 -20.85
CA MET A 1 -18.10 -39.40 -21.66
C MET A 1 -17.72 -37.92 -21.79
N TRP A 2 -16.98 -37.41 -20.82
CA TRP A 2 -16.48 -36.02 -20.84
C TRP A 2 -15.22 -36.01 -21.69
N LEU A 3 -15.19 -35.21 -22.75
CA LEU A 3 -14.00 -34.96 -23.54
C LEU A 3 -13.12 -33.98 -22.75
N CYS A 4 -11.95 -34.45 -22.28
CA CYS A 4 -10.87 -33.56 -21.84
C CYS A 4 -10.36 -32.80 -23.07
N LEU A 5 -10.74 -31.53 -23.19
CA LEU A 5 -10.03 -30.60 -24.06
C LEU A 5 -8.70 -30.29 -23.38
N ASN A 6 -7.60 -30.80 -23.94
CA ASN A 6 -6.26 -30.35 -23.57
C ASN A 6 -6.11 -28.91 -24.09
N TYR A 7 -6.27 -27.94 -23.20
CA TYR A 7 -5.83 -26.58 -23.47
C TYR A 7 -4.30 -26.59 -23.53
N TYR A 8 -3.74 -26.26 -24.69
CA TYR A 8 -2.31 -26.01 -24.82
C TYR A 8 -2.01 -24.63 -24.25
N THR A 9 -1.34 -24.56 -23.10
CA THR A 9 -0.84 -23.29 -22.58
C THR A 9 0.35 -22.85 -23.42
N MET A 10 0.23 -21.70 -24.09
CA MET A 10 1.36 -21.14 -24.84
C MET A 10 2.44 -20.67 -23.87
N ILE A 11 3.71 -20.95 -24.14
CA ILE A 11 4.82 -20.51 -23.29
C ILE A 11 5.62 -19.42 -23.99
N GLN A 12 5.83 -18.30 -23.31
CA GLN A 12 6.52 -17.14 -23.83
C GLN A 12 7.83 -16.87 -23.08
N ARG A 13 8.88 -16.56 -23.84
CA ARG A 13 10.17 -16.13 -23.29
C ARG A 13 10.07 -14.68 -22.83
N HIS A 14 10.47 -14.39 -21.60
CA HIS A 14 10.48 -13.03 -21.11
C HIS A 14 11.48 -12.17 -21.92
N PRO A 15 11.07 -11.03 -22.50
CA PRO A 15 11.88 -10.29 -23.48
C PRO A 15 13.19 -9.74 -22.89
N THR A 16 13.19 -9.41 -21.60
CA THR A 16 14.34 -8.78 -20.92
C THR A 16 15.19 -9.77 -20.13
N TYR A 17 14.61 -10.92 -19.73
CA TYR A 17 15.20 -11.85 -18.78
C TYR A 17 15.34 -13.22 -19.44
N TRP A 18 16.05 -13.20 -20.56
CA TRP A 18 16.38 -14.37 -21.35
C TRP A 18 17.86 -14.33 -21.73
N PHE A 19 18.73 -14.72 -20.79
CA PHE A 19 20.18 -14.66 -21.00
C PHE A 19 20.68 -15.91 -21.72
N ASN A 20 21.48 -15.74 -22.77
CA ASN A 20 22.03 -16.85 -23.55
C ASN A 20 22.98 -17.75 -22.73
N ASP A 21 23.62 -17.17 -21.72
CA ASP A 21 24.53 -17.80 -20.78
C ASP A 21 23.86 -18.19 -19.45
N GLY A 22 22.54 -17.98 -19.32
CA GLY A 22 21.78 -18.40 -18.14
C GLY A 22 21.75 -19.92 -18.00
N ASP A 23 21.93 -20.39 -16.77
CA ASP A 23 22.00 -21.80 -16.37
C ASP A 23 20.74 -22.28 -15.62
N THR A 24 19.75 -21.40 -15.45
CA THR A 24 18.49 -21.69 -14.75
C THR A 24 17.31 -21.13 -15.53
N ILE A 25 16.26 -21.95 -15.68
CA ILE A 25 14.96 -21.53 -16.20
C ILE A 25 13.99 -21.40 -15.03
N LEU A 26 13.41 -20.22 -14.86
CA LEU A 26 12.24 -20.03 -14.01
C LEU A 26 11.00 -20.09 -14.90
N HIS A 27 10.06 -20.95 -14.56
CA HIS A 27 8.78 -21.08 -15.25
C HIS A 27 7.68 -20.59 -14.33
N GLN A 28 7.12 -19.43 -14.65
CA GLN A 28 5.98 -18.86 -13.96
C GLN A 28 4.70 -19.37 -14.63
N LYS A 29 3.94 -20.17 -13.89
CA LYS A 29 2.63 -20.64 -14.34
C LYS A 29 1.58 -19.58 -14.05
N VAL A 30 0.77 -19.25 -15.04
CA VAL A 30 -0.38 -18.37 -14.84
C VAL A 30 -1.60 -19.25 -14.54
N LEU A 31 -2.22 -19.08 -13.35
CA LEU A 31 -3.38 -19.88 -12.94
C LEU A 31 -4.71 -19.41 -13.56
N SER A 32 -4.69 -18.45 -14.49
CA SER A 32 -5.91 -17.88 -15.06
C SER A 32 -6.56 -18.83 -16.07
N ASN A 33 -7.90 -18.91 -16.04
CA ASN A 33 -8.72 -19.54 -17.09
C ASN A 33 -8.77 -18.75 -18.41
N HIS A 34 -8.00 -17.66 -18.51
CA HIS A 34 -7.86 -16.86 -19.71
C HIS A 34 -6.63 -17.30 -20.49
N ASP A 35 -6.59 -16.93 -21.78
CA ASP A 35 -5.61 -17.27 -22.81
C ASP A 35 -4.18 -16.73 -22.52
N ASP A 36 -3.86 -16.50 -21.24
CA ASP A 36 -2.58 -15.99 -20.81
C ASP A 36 -1.52 -17.09 -20.92
N SER A 37 -0.44 -16.72 -21.60
CA SER A 37 0.71 -17.58 -21.78
C SER A 37 1.54 -17.64 -20.51
N ASP A 38 2.00 -18.84 -20.16
CA ASP A 38 3.05 -19.04 -19.18
C ASP A 38 4.32 -18.28 -19.58
N ILE A 39 5.02 -17.72 -18.60
CA ILE A 39 6.24 -16.94 -18.85
C ILE A 39 7.45 -17.71 -18.34
N VAL A 40 8.46 -17.85 -19.20
CA VAL A 40 9.75 -18.43 -18.85
C VAL A 40 10.87 -17.40 -18.88
N TYR A 41 11.71 -17.47 -17.86
CA TYR A 41 12.86 -16.60 -17.65
C TYR A 41 14.11 -17.46 -17.70
N ARG A 42 15.13 -17.05 -18.44
CA ARG A 42 16.45 -17.71 -18.42
C ARG A 42 17.44 -16.81 -17.69
N ILE A 43 17.89 -17.27 -16.53
CA ILE A 43 18.65 -16.51 -15.53
C ILE A 43 19.88 -17.29 -15.03
N HIS A 44 20.74 -16.60 -14.27
CA HIS A 44 21.93 -17.16 -13.62
C HIS A 44 21.62 -17.58 -12.18
N HIS A 45 21.82 -18.86 -11.87
CA HIS A 45 21.66 -19.45 -10.54
C HIS A 45 22.51 -18.71 -9.49
N SER A 46 23.71 -18.28 -9.89
CA SER A 46 24.66 -17.57 -9.03
C SER A 46 24.12 -16.27 -8.45
N LYS A 47 23.11 -15.65 -9.10
CA LYS A 47 22.42 -14.45 -8.58
C LYS A 47 21.45 -14.76 -7.44
N PHE A 48 21.06 -16.02 -7.29
CA PHE A 48 20.11 -16.49 -6.28
C PHE A 48 20.73 -17.42 -5.25
N SER A 49 22.02 -17.77 -5.39
CA SER A 49 22.79 -18.59 -4.45
C SER A 49 23.32 -17.75 -3.29
N TRP A 50 22.42 -17.32 -2.40
CA TRP A 50 22.73 -16.61 -1.16
C TRP A 50 22.68 -17.61 0.02
N PRO A 51 23.32 -17.32 1.16
CA PRO A 51 23.20 -18.15 2.37
C PRO A 51 21.74 -18.37 2.81
N GLU A 52 20.87 -17.42 2.44
CA GLU A 52 19.43 -17.42 2.68
C GLU A 52 18.64 -17.69 1.40
N SER A 53 19.24 -18.43 0.45
CA SER A 53 18.58 -18.81 -0.80
C SER A 53 17.18 -19.31 -0.51
N PRO A 54 16.18 -18.80 -1.24
CA PRO A 54 14.82 -19.13 -0.98
C PRO A 54 14.61 -20.64 -1.10
N LYS A 55 13.86 -21.21 -0.14
CA LYS A 55 13.65 -22.66 -0.01
C LYS A 55 13.16 -23.31 -1.31
N PHE A 56 12.53 -22.55 -2.20
CA PHE A 56 12.08 -23.03 -3.50
C PHE A 56 13.21 -23.52 -4.40
N LEU A 57 14.43 -22.99 -4.31
CA LEU A 57 15.58 -23.48 -5.10
C LEU A 57 16.16 -24.78 -4.54
N LEU A 58 15.91 -25.09 -3.27
CA LEU A 58 16.38 -26.29 -2.59
C LEU A 58 15.33 -27.42 -2.63
N GLY A 59 14.04 -27.07 -2.60
CA GLY A 59 12.91 -27.99 -2.60
C GLY A 59 12.36 -28.32 -3.99
N SER A 60 12.75 -27.57 -5.03
CA SER A 60 12.43 -27.96 -6.41
C SER A 60 13.19 -29.25 -6.71
N SER A 61 12.46 -30.37 -6.64
CA SER A 61 12.85 -31.60 -7.30
C SER A 61 13.38 -31.18 -8.66
N SER A 62 14.66 -31.46 -8.92
CA SER A 62 15.20 -31.35 -10.27
C SER A 62 14.40 -32.37 -11.09
N ARG A 63 13.22 -31.96 -11.55
CA ARG A 63 12.49 -32.67 -12.58
C ARG A 63 13.36 -32.44 -13.79
N THR A 64 14.25 -33.40 -14.06
CA THR A 64 14.63 -33.68 -15.44
C THR A 64 13.33 -33.73 -16.21
N MET A 65 13.14 -32.73 -17.07
CA MET A 65 11.92 -32.51 -17.84
C MET A 65 11.50 -33.84 -18.44
N ALA A 66 10.43 -34.45 -17.93
CA ALA A 66 9.84 -35.57 -18.63
C ALA A 66 9.29 -34.98 -19.93
N GLU A 67 9.85 -35.44 -21.05
CA GLU A 67 9.88 -34.88 -22.41
C GLU A 67 8.54 -34.52 -23.08
N ASN A 68 7.39 -34.51 -22.38
CA ASN A 68 6.11 -34.69 -23.05
C ASN A 68 5.23 -33.43 -23.24
N ASP A 69 5.51 -32.29 -22.61
CA ASP A 69 4.55 -31.16 -22.58
C ASP A 69 5.09 -29.80 -23.07
N LEU A 70 6.29 -29.74 -23.67
CA LEU A 70 6.89 -28.48 -24.14
C LEU A 70 7.26 -28.57 -25.61
N ASP A 71 6.95 -27.50 -26.37
CA ASP A 71 7.32 -27.40 -27.78
C ASP A 71 8.80 -27.71 -28.00
N GLU A 72 9.12 -28.56 -28.99
CA GLU A 72 10.51 -28.95 -29.34
C GLU A 72 11.42 -27.73 -29.58
N GLU A 73 10.85 -26.61 -30.04
CA GLU A 73 11.57 -25.34 -30.28
C GLU A 73 11.97 -24.61 -28.99
N LEU A 74 11.26 -24.85 -27.88
CA LEU A 74 11.63 -24.37 -26.56
C LEU A 74 12.73 -25.23 -25.93
N LEU A 75 12.78 -26.52 -26.25
CA LEU A 75 13.78 -27.47 -25.73
C LEU A 75 15.19 -27.24 -26.32
N ASP A 76 15.28 -26.70 -27.55
CA ASP A 76 16.55 -26.40 -28.20
C ASP A 76 17.30 -25.29 -27.43
N GLY A 77 18.37 -25.68 -26.73
CA GLY A 77 19.19 -24.79 -25.89
C GLY A 77 18.92 -24.83 -24.38
N LEU A 78 18.00 -25.68 -23.90
CA LEU A 78 17.76 -25.90 -22.46
C LEU A 78 18.65 -26.98 -21.84
N ASN A 79 19.39 -27.72 -22.67
CA ASN A 79 20.28 -28.79 -22.22
C ASN A 79 21.29 -28.29 -21.17
N GLY A 80 21.18 -28.83 -19.96
CA GLY A 80 22.05 -28.50 -18.82
C GLY A 80 21.54 -27.36 -17.92
N CYS A 81 20.42 -26.70 -18.26
CA CYS A 81 19.82 -25.69 -17.38
C CYS A 81 19.02 -26.35 -16.24
N LYS A 82 19.08 -25.76 -15.05
CA LYS A 82 18.19 -26.11 -13.94
C LYS A 82 16.80 -25.55 -14.21
N TYR A 83 15.78 -26.41 -14.26
CA TYR A 83 14.40 -25.98 -14.46
C TYR A 83 13.66 -25.84 -13.12
N VAL A 84 13.06 -24.69 -12.87
CA VAL A 84 12.33 -24.38 -11.62
C VAL A 84 10.95 -23.85 -11.98
N VAL A 85 9.91 -24.58 -11.60
CA VAL A 85 8.52 -24.13 -11.76
C VAL A 85 8.11 -23.37 -10.51
N LEU A 86 7.63 -22.15 -10.71
CA LEU A 86 7.01 -21.31 -9.70
C LEU A 86 5.51 -21.67 -9.63
N ASP A 87 5.21 -22.82 -9.03
CA ASP A 87 3.86 -23.38 -8.86
C ASP A 87 3.46 -23.29 -7.38
N TYR A 88 3.58 -22.08 -6.81
CA TYR A 88 3.16 -21.87 -5.42
C TYR A 88 1.63 -21.72 -5.38
N GLU A 89 1.02 -22.20 -4.28
CA GLU A 89 -0.42 -22.11 -4.01
C GLU A 89 -0.99 -20.68 -4.15
N GLN A 90 -0.12 -19.67 -4.19
CA GLN A 90 -0.44 -18.28 -4.50
C GLN A 90 0.27 -17.89 -5.80
N THR A 91 -0.49 -17.39 -6.78
CA THR A 91 0.04 -16.82 -8.03
C THR A 91 1.07 -15.73 -7.72
N ILE A 92 2.33 -15.97 -8.10
CA ILE A 92 3.34 -14.90 -8.10
C ILE A 92 2.95 -13.93 -9.21
N ASP A 93 2.89 -12.65 -8.88
CA ASP A 93 2.66 -11.60 -9.86
C ASP A 93 3.89 -11.43 -10.78
N VAL A 94 3.64 -11.28 -12.08
CA VAL A 94 4.70 -11.14 -13.11
C VAL A 94 5.55 -9.90 -12.85
N ASN A 95 4.91 -8.78 -12.50
CA ASN A 95 5.61 -7.53 -12.25
C ASN A 95 6.44 -7.62 -10.96
N ASP A 96 5.94 -8.27 -9.92
CA ASP A 96 6.71 -8.50 -8.69
C ASP A 96 7.98 -9.31 -8.95
N LEU A 97 7.89 -10.36 -9.78
CA LEU A 97 9.05 -11.16 -10.16
C LEU A 97 10.05 -10.32 -10.95
N VAL A 98 9.60 -9.55 -11.94
CA VAL A 98 10.44 -8.63 -12.71
C VAL A 98 11.16 -7.62 -11.79
N VAL A 99 10.45 -7.04 -10.83
CA VAL A 99 11.01 -6.10 -9.84
C VAL A 99 12.08 -6.76 -8.96
N LEU A 100 11.88 -8.02 -8.58
CA LEU A 100 12.89 -8.81 -7.85
C LEU A 100 14.10 -9.14 -8.73
N LEU A 101 13.90 -9.48 -10.00
CA LEU A 101 14.99 -9.72 -10.95
C LEU A 101 15.82 -8.45 -11.16
N ASP A 102 15.18 -7.29 -11.32
CA ASP A 102 15.86 -6.00 -11.41
C ASP A 102 16.78 -5.75 -10.21
N HIS A 103 16.33 -6.12 -9.01
CA HIS A 103 17.10 -6.01 -7.78
C HIS A 103 18.35 -6.90 -7.82
N PHE A 104 18.21 -8.18 -8.15
CA PHE A 104 19.34 -9.12 -8.18
C PHE A 104 20.35 -8.87 -9.30
N TYR A 105 19.89 -8.31 -10.42
CA TYR A 105 20.75 -7.91 -11.52
C TYR A 105 21.30 -6.49 -11.36
N GLY A 106 20.97 -5.79 -10.26
CA GLY A 106 21.50 -4.47 -9.95
C GLY A 106 21.01 -3.36 -10.87
N LYS A 107 19.92 -3.59 -11.62
CA LYS A 107 19.30 -2.55 -12.47
C LYS A 107 18.63 -1.48 -11.62
N SER A 108 17.99 -1.91 -10.53
CA SER A 108 17.39 -1.02 -9.55
C SER A 108 17.29 -1.73 -8.21
N VAL A 109 18.05 -1.23 -7.25
CA VAL A 109 18.19 -1.83 -5.92
C VAL A 109 17.16 -1.20 -4.98
N LEU A 110 16.70 -2.00 -4.01
CA LEU A 110 15.79 -1.54 -2.97
C LEU A 110 16.55 -0.55 -2.06
N SER A 111 16.00 0.66 -1.89
CA SER A 111 16.59 1.75 -1.13
C SER A 111 15.51 2.47 -0.30
N PRO A 112 15.89 3.26 0.72
CA PRO A 112 14.93 4.05 1.50
C PRO A 112 14.11 5.05 0.66
N GLU A 113 14.66 5.52 -0.46
CA GLU A 113 14.05 6.49 -1.38
C GLU A 113 13.28 5.80 -2.52
N SER A 114 13.20 4.46 -2.51
CA SER A 114 12.46 3.72 -3.51
C SER A 114 10.96 4.03 -3.44
N ASP A 115 10.32 4.10 -4.60
CA ASP A 115 8.89 4.32 -4.69
C ASP A 115 8.09 3.18 -4.02
N LEU A 116 7.05 3.55 -3.29
CA LEU A 116 6.23 2.63 -2.50
C LEU A 116 5.57 1.58 -3.40
N THR A 117 4.91 2.03 -4.47
CA THR A 117 4.02 1.20 -5.29
C THR A 117 4.77 0.35 -6.32
N THR A 118 5.82 0.90 -6.92
CA THR A 118 6.55 0.26 -8.03
C THR A 118 7.74 -0.57 -7.57
N ARG A 119 8.21 -0.40 -6.32
CA ARG A 119 9.39 -1.12 -5.82
C ARG A 119 9.20 -1.73 -4.43
N ILE A 120 8.78 -0.96 -3.42
CA ILE A 120 8.74 -1.46 -2.04
C ILE A 120 7.66 -2.54 -1.89
N VAL A 121 6.42 -2.26 -2.31
CA VAL A 121 5.28 -3.18 -2.23
C VAL A 121 5.53 -4.48 -3.02
N PRO A 122 5.97 -4.44 -4.30
CA PRO A 122 6.31 -5.63 -5.05
C PRO A 122 7.37 -6.51 -4.38
N ILE A 123 8.47 -5.90 -3.89
CA ILE A 123 9.52 -6.65 -3.18
C ILE A 123 8.97 -7.23 -1.87
N LEU A 124 8.18 -6.46 -1.11
CA LEU A 124 7.58 -6.91 0.14
C LEU A 124 6.72 -8.16 -0.07
N ARG A 125 5.85 -8.17 -1.09
CA ARG A 125 4.99 -9.32 -1.43
C ARG A 125 5.81 -10.55 -1.80
N ILE A 126 6.62 -10.45 -2.84
CA ILE A 126 7.28 -11.63 -3.43
C ILE A 126 8.32 -12.27 -2.50
N THR A 127 8.94 -11.48 -1.63
CA THR A 127 9.92 -11.97 -0.66
C THR A 127 9.28 -12.54 0.60
N GLY A 128 7.98 -12.38 0.78
CA GLY A 128 7.25 -12.80 1.97
C GLY A 128 7.29 -14.30 2.23
N PRO A 129 6.98 -14.72 3.48
CA PRO A 129 7.11 -16.11 3.93
C PRO A 129 6.21 -17.10 3.16
N ASN A 130 5.09 -16.63 2.61
CA ASN A 130 4.13 -17.42 1.84
C ASN A 130 4.42 -17.43 0.33
N GLN A 131 5.47 -16.72 -0.10
CA GLN A 131 5.88 -16.57 -1.50
C GLN A 131 7.27 -17.18 -1.68
N LEU A 132 8.26 -16.42 -2.17
CA LEU A 132 9.60 -16.93 -2.35
C LEU A 132 10.36 -17.09 -1.03
N ASN A 133 9.92 -16.44 0.05
CA ASN A 133 10.53 -16.51 1.37
C ASN A 133 12.04 -16.17 1.34
N ILE A 134 12.33 -14.87 1.20
CA ILE A 134 13.67 -14.29 1.19
C ILE A 134 13.78 -13.35 2.43
N PRO A 135 14.05 -13.89 3.63
CA PRO A 135 13.81 -13.17 4.89
C PRO A 135 14.58 -11.86 5.02
N THR A 136 15.88 -11.81 4.70
CA THR A 136 16.65 -10.56 4.81
C THR A 136 16.09 -9.45 3.92
N LEU A 137 15.76 -9.76 2.66
CA LEU A 137 15.21 -8.76 1.75
C LEU A 137 13.76 -8.38 2.15
N HIS A 138 12.98 -9.33 2.66
CA HIS A 138 11.64 -9.08 3.18
C HIS A 138 11.66 -8.13 4.38
N GLU A 139 12.53 -8.35 5.37
CA GLU A 139 12.67 -7.46 6.51
C GLU A 139 13.19 -6.08 6.11
N GLN A 140 14.08 -5.99 5.11
CA GLN A 140 14.49 -4.71 4.54
C GLN A 140 13.32 -3.97 3.88
N ALA A 141 12.51 -4.68 3.08
CA ALA A 141 11.32 -4.12 2.45
C ALA A 141 10.28 -3.66 3.49
N LYS A 142 10.03 -4.45 4.54
CA LYS A 142 9.17 -4.07 5.68
C LYS A 142 9.63 -2.77 6.33
N LYS A 143 10.94 -2.63 6.57
CA LYS A 143 11.51 -1.41 7.16
C LYS A 143 11.26 -0.19 6.29
N TYR A 144 11.41 -0.30 4.97
CA TYR A 144 11.17 0.83 4.05
C TYR A 144 9.67 1.09 3.84
N PHE A 145 8.86 0.03 3.83
CA PHE A 145 7.40 0.12 3.83
C PHE A 145 6.92 0.96 5.02
N VAL A 146 7.32 0.62 6.24
CA VAL A 146 6.98 1.38 7.46
C VAL A 146 7.38 2.85 7.36
N ARG A 147 8.58 3.14 6.82
CA ARG A 147 9.08 4.51 6.66
C ARG A 147 8.34 5.33 5.61
N SER A 148 7.57 4.69 4.74
CA SER A 148 6.81 5.36 3.69
C SER A 148 5.51 6.00 4.20
N PHE A 149 5.15 5.76 5.47
CA PHE A 149 3.91 6.25 6.05
C PHE A 149 4.16 7.31 7.14
N PRO A 150 3.24 8.28 7.28
CA PRO A 150 3.29 9.29 8.33
C PRO A 150 3.38 8.69 9.72
N ASN A 151 4.15 9.33 10.59
CA ASN A 151 4.24 8.93 12.00
C ASN A 151 3.58 9.91 12.97
N ASN A 152 3.06 11.03 12.47
CA ASN A 152 2.41 12.08 13.24
C ASN A 152 1.26 12.73 12.45
N ALA A 153 0.45 13.53 13.16
CA ALA A 153 -0.75 14.15 12.62
C ALA A 153 -0.47 15.12 11.47
N GLN A 154 0.63 15.88 11.57
CA GLN A 154 1.00 16.92 10.62
C GLN A 154 1.51 16.33 9.30
N GLU A 155 2.29 15.25 9.35
CA GLU A 155 2.68 14.47 8.19
C GLU A 155 1.46 13.82 7.53
N LEU A 156 0.53 13.28 8.33
CA LEU A 156 -0.68 12.64 7.83
C LEU A 156 -1.62 13.63 7.14
N ALA A 157 -1.70 14.88 7.62
CA ALA A 157 -2.47 15.93 6.98
C ALA A 157 -2.00 16.24 5.54
N LYS A 158 -0.75 15.88 5.20
CA LYS A 158 -0.15 16.12 3.86
C LYS A 158 -0.03 14.83 3.04
N PHE A 159 -0.38 13.70 3.64
CA PHE A 159 -0.18 12.39 3.03
C PHE A 159 -1.16 12.14 1.88
N GLN A 160 -0.62 11.63 0.78
CA GLN A 160 -1.38 11.16 -0.38
C GLN A 160 -1.20 9.64 -0.49
N GLY A 161 -2.17 8.90 0.02
CA GLY A 161 -2.14 7.44 0.09
C GLY A 161 -2.45 6.78 -1.26
N GLN A 162 -1.47 6.74 -2.16
CA GLN A 162 -1.56 5.88 -3.35
C GLN A 162 -1.55 4.41 -2.90
N CYS A 163 -2.48 3.60 -3.42
CA CYS A 163 -2.62 2.18 -3.08
C CYS A 163 -2.87 1.90 -1.58
N ALA A 164 -3.56 2.78 -0.85
CA ALA A 164 -3.80 2.63 0.59
C ALA A 164 -4.47 1.29 0.97
N GLU A 165 -5.42 0.80 0.17
CA GLU A 165 -6.11 -0.48 0.43
C GLU A 165 -5.15 -1.68 0.33
N GLU A 166 -4.30 -1.69 -0.69
CA GLU A 166 -3.30 -2.73 -0.88
C GLU A 166 -2.26 -2.67 0.25
N ALA A 167 -1.75 -1.47 0.56
CA ALA A 167 -0.83 -1.27 1.65
C ALA A 167 -1.43 -1.73 3.00
N MET A 168 -2.71 -1.44 3.26
CA MET A 168 -3.39 -1.88 4.48
C MET A 168 -3.52 -3.41 4.51
N SER A 169 -3.87 -4.02 3.38
CA SER A 169 -3.96 -5.48 3.25
C SER A 169 -2.62 -6.15 3.56
N LEU A 170 -1.50 -5.61 3.05
CA LEU A 170 -0.16 -6.12 3.33
C LEU A 170 0.27 -5.88 4.78
N ALA A 171 -0.10 -4.73 5.34
CA ALA A 171 0.17 -4.40 6.73
C ALA A 171 -0.54 -5.39 7.68
N ILE A 172 -1.77 -5.81 7.37
CA ILE A 172 -2.47 -6.85 8.13
C ILE A 172 -1.82 -8.21 7.88
N GLN A 173 -1.62 -8.59 6.61
CA GLN A 173 -1.07 -9.89 6.21
C GLN A 173 0.29 -10.19 6.87
N TYR A 174 1.13 -9.18 7.04
CA TYR A 174 2.47 -9.31 7.62
C TYR A 174 2.59 -8.74 9.04
N ASP A 175 1.46 -8.47 9.72
CA ASP A 175 1.39 -7.94 11.09
C ASP A 175 2.26 -6.67 11.32
N ILE A 176 2.25 -5.76 10.35
CA ILE A 176 2.97 -4.49 10.37
C ILE A 176 2.03 -3.41 10.93
N ARG A 177 2.07 -3.19 12.25
CA ARG A 177 1.10 -2.33 12.95
C ARG A 177 1.24 -0.83 12.68
N GLN A 178 2.47 -0.32 12.65
CA GLN A 178 2.74 1.13 12.56
C GLN A 178 2.01 1.86 11.40
N PRO A 179 1.99 1.34 10.15
CA PRO A 179 1.31 2.02 9.04
C PRO A 179 -0.22 1.86 9.05
N GLN A 180 -0.79 0.98 9.89
CA GLN A 180 -2.23 0.70 9.87
C GLN A 180 -3.04 1.94 10.25
N LYS A 181 -2.65 2.67 11.29
CA LYS A 181 -3.32 3.90 11.73
C LYS A 181 -3.41 4.99 10.64
N PRO A 182 -2.28 5.44 10.02
CA PRO A 182 -2.35 6.45 8.96
C PRO A 182 -3.08 5.93 7.71
N LEU A 183 -2.98 4.64 7.40
CA LEU A 183 -3.73 4.03 6.30
C LEU A 183 -5.24 4.02 6.56
N LEU A 184 -5.66 3.61 7.76
CA LEU A 184 -7.07 3.62 8.17
C LEU A 184 -7.65 5.03 8.18
N TYR A 185 -6.91 6.01 8.70
CA TYR A 185 -7.30 7.41 8.59
C TYR A 185 -7.57 7.77 7.12
N TYR A 186 -6.58 7.53 6.26
CA TYR A 186 -6.68 7.87 4.86
C TYR A 186 -7.89 7.19 4.21
N LEU A 187 -8.07 5.88 4.39
CA LEU A 187 -9.22 5.14 3.86
C LEU A 187 -10.56 5.70 4.36
N ALA A 188 -10.69 5.95 5.66
CA ALA A 188 -11.88 6.55 6.27
C ALA A 188 -12.20 7.96 5.75
N THR A 189 -11.19 8.69 5.26
CA THR A 189 -11.36 10.01 4.64
C THR A 189 -11.62 9.97 3.12
N GLN A 190 -11.31 8.86 2.46
CA GLN A 190 -11.52 8.68 1.01
C GLN A 190 -12.85 8.01 0.67
N THR A 191 -13.46 7.29 1.62
CA THR A 191 -14.78 6.68 1.43
C THR A 191 -15.83 7.74 1.16
N HIS A 192 -16.01 8.11 -0.11
CA HIS A 192 -17.32 8.46 -0.63
C HIS A 192 -18.23 7.28 -0.28
N LEU A 193 -19.37 7.57 0.33
CA LEU A 193 -20.33 6.61 0.89
C LEU A 193 -20.99 5.72 -0.18
N GLU A 194 -20.22 5.00 -0.99
CA GLU A 194 -20.69 4.01 -1.95
C GLU A 194 -20.31 2.63 -1.45
N LEU A 195 -21.17 2.10 -0.58
CA LEU A 195 -21.21 0.68 -0.23
C LEU A 195 -21.58 -0.11 -1.50
N HIS A 196 -20.58 -0.49 -2.31
CA HIS A 196 -20.78 -1.43 -3.39
C HIS A 196 -20.69 -2.87 -2.87
N ASP A 197 -21.72 -3.65 -3.20
CA ASP A 197 -21.96 -5.02 -2.74
C ASP A 197 -20.77 -5.97 -2.97
N ALA A 198 -20.33 -6.59 -1.87
CA ALA A 198 -20.04 -8.02 -1.68
C ALA A 198 -19.65 -8.89 -2.89
N ASP A 199 -18.38 -9.32 -2.96
CA ASP A 199 -18.03 -10.71 -3.34
C ASP A 199 -16.55 -11.13 -3.11
N SER A 200 -15.79 -10.42 -2.27
CA SER A 200 -14.45 -10.87 -1.82
C SER A 200 -14.23 -10.48 -0.36
N GLN A 201 -14.69 -11.34 0.55
CA GLN A 201 -15.65 -10.90 1.58
C GLN A 201 -15.23 -11.00 3.06
N ASP A 202 -13.99 -11.37 3.42
CA ASP A 202 -13.59 -11.37 4.84
C ASP A 202 -12.71 -10.17 5.20
N SER A 203 -11.51 -10.05 4.62
CA SER A 203 -10.57 -8.96 5.00
C SER A 203 -10.99 -7.57 4.52
N ARG A 204 -11.55 -7.45 3.31
CA ARG A 204 -12.05 -6.18 2.77
C ARG A 204 -13.25 -5.66 3.53
N THR A 205 -14.10 -6.57 4.00
CA THR A 205 -15.32 -6.26 4.75
C THR A 205 -14.97 -5.73 6.14
N SER A 206 -13.93 -6.30 6.79
CA SER A 206 -13.38 -5.77 8.05
C SER A 206 -12.74 -4.38 7.87
N ILE A 207 -11.88 -4.19 6.85
CA ILE A 207 -11.25 -2.87 6.58
C ILE A 207 -12.31 -1.79 6.30
N SER A 208 -13.32 -2.11 5.49
CA SER A 208 -14.40 -1.18 5.14
C SER A 208 -15.24 -0.80 6.36
N THR A 209 -15.62 -1.78 7.18
CA THR A 209 -16.37 -1.57 8.42
C THR A 209 -15.60 -0.69 9.39
N LEU A 210 -14.32 -1.02 9.62
CA LEU A 210 -13.42 -0.25 10.48
C LEU A 210 -13.25 1.19 9.96
N SER A 211 -13.06 1.37 8.65
CA SER A 211 -12.95 2.69 8.03
C SER A 211 -14.22 3.51 8.21
N HIS A 212 -15.41 2.89 8.11
CA HIS A 212 -16.69 3.55 8.32
C HIS A 212 -16.90 3.99 9.78
N THR A 213 -16.58 3.13 10.75
CA THR A 213 -16.63 3.46 12.17
C THR A 213 -15.72 4.64 12.49
N ILE A 214 -14.47 4.60 12.05
CA ILE A 214 -13.51 5.70 12.24
C ILE A 214 -14.02 6.98 11.57
N SER A 215 -14.55 6.91 10.35
CA SER A 215 -15.14 8.06 9.65
C SER A 215 -16.27 8.71 10.45
N THR A 216 -17.16 7.91 11.03
CA THR A 216 -18.27 8.38 11.86
C THR A 216 -17.76 9.11 13.11
N HIS A 217 -16.77 8.55 13.81
CA HIS A 217 -16.16 9.19 14.96
C HIS A 217 -15.47 10.51 14.60
N MET A 218 -14.73 10.55 13.49
CA MET A 218 -14.09 11.78 13.01
C MET A 218 -15.12 12.88 12.72
N ILE A 219 -16.19 12.56 12.00
CA ILE A 219 -17.26 13.52 11.68
C ILE A 219 -17.92 14.03 12.96
N SER A 220 -18.25 13.14 13.90
CA SER A 220 -18.89 13.49 15.17
C SER A 220 -18.01 14.42 16.02
N LEU A 221 -16.70 14.14 16.08
CA LEU A 221 -15.73 14.94 16.81
C LEU A 221 -15.52 16.32 16.17
N PHE A 222 -15.37 16.37 14.84
CA PHE A 222 -14.89 17.55 14.14
C PHE A 222 -16.00 18.53 13.75
N THR A 223 -17.22 18.05 13.51
CA THR A 223 -18.36 18.89 13.09
C THR A 223 -18.59 20.08 14.05
N PRO A 224 -18.65 19.92 15.38
CA PRO A 224 -18.84 21.06 16.28
C PRO A 224 -17.73 22.11 16.19
N LEU A 225 -16.48 21.67 15.99
CA LEU A 225 -15.32 22.55 15.85
C LEU A 225 -15.37 23.32 14.52
N LEU A 226 -15.78 22.65 13.45
CA LEU A 226 -15.88 23.26 12.13
C LEU A 226 -16.98 24.33 12.06
N PHE A 227 -18.12 24.10 12.70
CA PHE A 227 -19.27 25.01 12.61
C PHE A 227 -19.33 26.07 13.72
N THR A 228 -18.36 26.08 14.64
CA THR A 228 -18.29 27.05 15.73
C THR A 228 -16.96 27.81 15.65
N PRO A 229 -16.94 29.08 15.18
CA PRO A 229 -15.71 29.86 15.18
C PRO A 229 -15.20 30.00 16.63
N PRO A 230 -13.93 29.63 16.90
CA PRO A 230 -13.40 29.69 18.26
C PRO A 230 -13.14 31.14 18.66
N PRO A 231 -13.31 31.52 19.94
CA PRO A 231 -12.98 32.86 20.39
C PRO A 231 -11.46 33.10 20.33
N THR A 232 -11.04 34.36 20.22
CA THR A 232 -9.63 34.76 20.38
C THR A 232 -9.45 35.60 21.66
N SER A 233 -8.20 35.88 22.03
CA SER A 233 -7.89 36.70 23.22
C SER A 233 -8.31 38.18 23.09
N HIS A 234 -8.56 38.66 21.86
CA HIS A 234 -8.98 40.04 21.60
C HIS A 234 -10.37 40.05 20.94
N MET A 235 -11.24 40.97 21.35
CA MET A 235 -12.61 41.04 20.83
C MET A 235 -12.64 41.35 19.33
N GLU A 236 -11.85 42.32 18.87
CA GLU A 236 -11.74 42.68 17.45
C GLU A 236 -11.25 41.52 16.58
N CYS A 237 -10.28 40.74 17.07
CA CYS A 237 -9.80 39.53 16.39
C CYS A 237 -10.86 38.42 16.38
N THR A 238 -11.71 38.34 17.39
CA THR A 238 -12.81 37.38 17.46
C THR A 238 -13.90 37.71 16.44
N ASP A 239 -14.26 38.99 16.35
CA ASP A 239 -15.22 39.48 15.35
C ASP A 239 -14.69 39.25 13.93
N ALA A 240 -13.43 39.59 13.68
CA ALA A 240 -12.76 39.37 12.40
C ALA A 240 -12.69 37.89 12.02
N LEU A 241 -12.33 37.00 12.96
CA LEU A 241 -12.31 35.56 12.73
C LEU A 241 -13.72 35.04 12.40
N ALA A 242 -14.73 35.44 13.17
CA ALA A 242 -16.11 35.00 12.98
C ALA A 242 -16.68 35.46 11.63
N GLU A 243 -16.37 36.68 11.19
CA GLU A 243 -16.78 37.21 9.89
C GLU A 243 -16.22 36.38 8.72
N HIS A 244 -14.95 35.96 8.81
CA HIS A 244 -14.27 35.23 7.75
C HIS A 244 -14.39 33.70 7.86
N TRP A 245 -14.91 33.17 8.96
CA TRP A 245 -14.98 31.74 9.21
C TRP A 245 -15.81 30.98 8.17
N MET A 246 -16.99 31.51 7.83
CA MET A 246 -17.87 30.89 6.84
C MET A 246 -17.21 30.76 5.47
N PRO A 247 -16.70 31.83 4.83
CA PRO A 247 -16.11 31.74 3.51
C PRO A 247 -14.73 31.03 3.47
N LEU A 248 -13.93 31.09 4.55
CA LEU A 248 -12.55 30.56 4.52
C LEU A 248 -12.40 29.17 5.13
N VAL A 249 -13.33 28.75 5.99
CA VAL A 249 -13.25 27.46 6.70
C VAL A 249 -14.44 26.56 6.34
N ILE A 250 -15.67 27.03 6.57
CA ILE A 250 -16.86 26.19 6.38
C ILE A 250 -17.11 25.88 4.90
N ALA A 251 -17.17 26.90 4.04
CA ALA A 251 -17.51 26.70 2.63
C ALA A 251 -16.51 25.76 1.92
N PRO A 252 -15.17 25.93 2.05
CA PRO A 252 -14.21 24.98 1.47
C PRO A 252 -14.33 23.57 2.04
N ALA A 253 -14.68 23.43 3.32
CA ALA A 253 -14.84 22.12 3.94
C ALA A 253 -16.10 21.38 3.44
N ILE A 254 -17.15 22.11 3.06
CA ILE A 254 -18.34 21.52 2.41
C ILE A 254 -18.00 21.10 0.98
N GLU A 255 -17.35 21.98 0.21
CA GLU A 255 -17.02 21.73 -1.21
C GLU A 255 -16.12 20.51 -1.41
N ASP A 256 -15.10 20.34 -0.56
CA ASP A 256 -14.12 19.24 -0.67
C ASP A 256 -14.50 17.97 0.11
N SER A 257 -15.72 17.92 0.67
CA SER A 257 -16.12 16.90 1.65
C SER A 257 -15.11 16.76 2.80
N ALA A 258 -14.52 17.89 3.22
CA ALA A 258 -13.48 17.92 4.24
C ALA A 258 -14.00 17.79 5.68
N MET A 259 -15.33 17.73 5.87
CA MET A 259 -15.93 17.40 7.17
C MET A 259 -15.44 16.06 7.74
N GLY A 260 -15.12 15.09 6.88
CA GLY A 260 -14.50 13.82 7.27
C GLY A 260 -12.97 13.84 7.24
N LYS A 261 -12.34 15.02 7.06
CA LYS A 261 -10.88 15.20 6.89
C LYS A 261 -10.34 16.19 7.93
N PRO A 262 -10.46 15.90 9.24
CA PRO A 262 -10.11 16.84 10.30
C PRO A 262 -8.66 17.31 10.22
N LEU A 263 -7.69 16.41 9.99
CA LEU A 263 -6.28 16.77 9.97
C LEU A 263 -5.93 17.67 8.78
N GLN A 264 -6.44 17.37 7.59
CA GLN A 264 -6.27 18.21 6.40
C GLN A 264 -6.93 19.58 6.56
N THR A 265 -8.12 19.61 7.15
CA THR A 265 -8.88 20.86 7.34
C THR A 265 -8.16 21.77 8.33
N LEU A 266 -7.69 21.23 9.45
CA LEU A 266 -6.88 21.98 10.43
C LEU A 266 -5.56 22.48 9.81
N GLU A 267 -4.91 21.69 8.96
CA GLU A 267 -3.71 22.14 8.23
C GLU A 267 -4.02 23.33 7.32
N ARG A 268 -5.10 23.23 6.55
CA ARG A 268 -5.57 24.31 5.66
C ARG A 268 -5.92 25.58 6.43
N MET A 269 -6.55 25.45 7.60
CA MET A 269 -6.86 26.60 8.45
C MET A 269 -5.59 27.35 8.89
N LYS A 270 -4.50 26.63 9.19
CA LYS A 270 -3.21 27.25 9.54
C LYS A 270 -2.59 28.03 8.37
N ASP A 271 -2.83 27.60 7.14
CA ASP A 271 -2.30 28.20 5.91
C ASP A 271 -3.04 29.48 5.48
N VAL A 272 -4.23 29.76 6.02
CA VAL A 272 -4.96 31.00 5.75
C VAL A 272 -4.18 32.21 6.30
N ASN A 273 -4.12 33.29 5.52
CA ASN A 273 -3.50 34.55 5.93
C ASN A 273 -4.45 35.36 6.83
N TRP A 274 -4.63 34.89 8.06
CA TRP A 274 -5.52 35.51 9.04
C TRP A 274 -5.15 36.95 9.40
N SER A 275 -3.88 37.34 9.22
CA SER A 275 -3.44 38.72 9.45
C SER A 275 -4.05 39.70 8.46
N GLU A 276 -4.19 39.30 7.18
CA GLU A 276 -4.91 40.09 6.18
C GLU A 276 -6.42 40.11 6.42
N CYS A 277 -6.94 39.16 7.20
CA CYS A 277 -8.34 39.10 7.61
C CYS A 277 -8.63 39.92 8.88
N GLY A 278 -7.65 40.65 9.42
CA GLY A 278 -7.83 41.52 10.59
C GLY A 278 -7.41 40.94 11.94
N LEU A 279 -6.81 39.75 11.98
CA LEU A 279 -6.26 39.19 13.22
C LEU A 279 -4.87 39.77 13.50
N CYS A 280 -4.58 40.09 14.76
CA CYS A 280 -3.23 40.46 15.17
C CYS A 280 -2.29 39.25 15.18
N GLU A 281 -0.98 39.49 15.01
CA GLU A 281 0.04 38.43 14.91
C GLU A 281 -0.01 37.43 16.08
N GLU A 282 -0.26 37.92 17.29
CA GLU A 282 -0.34 37.07 18.48
C GLU A 282 -1.55 36.13 18.46
N CYS A 283 -2.73 36.61 18.05
CA CYS A 283 -3.91 35.75 17.90
C CYS A 283 -3.71 34.72 16.78
N VAL A 284 -3.05 35.09 15.69
CA VAL A 284 -2.72 34.14 14.60
C VAL A 284 -1.77 33.04 15.11
N ARG A 285 -0.73 33.41 15.87
CA ARG A 285 0.22 32.46 16.47
C ARG A 285 -0.50 31.47 17.39
N ILE A 286 -1.30 31.98 18.33
CA ILE A 286 -2.06 31.16 19.28
C ILE A 286 -3.00 30.21 18.54
N LYS A 287 -3.74 30.68 17.52
CA LYS A 287 -4.67 29.83 16.77
C LYS A 287 -3.97 28.71 16.00
N ARG A 288 -2.79 28.98 15.44
CA ARG A 288 -1.99 27.94 14.80
C ARG A 288 -1.51 26.87 15.79
N GLU A 289 -1.16 27.27 17.00
CA GLU A 289 -0.82 26.36 18.09
C GLU A 289 -2.03 25.51 18.48
N GLU A 290 -3.18 26.14 18.77
CA GLU A 290 -4.43 25.44 19.11
C GLU A 290 -4.86 24.43 18.02
N TRP A 291 -4.78 24.79 16.74
CA TRP A 291 -5.13 23.86 15.65
C TRP A 291 -4.11 22.73 15.49
N THR A 292 -2.85 22.96 15.87
CA THR A 292 -1.83 21.90 15.90
C THR A 292 -2.09 20.94 17.06
N GLU A 293 -2.44 21.46 18.24
CA GLU A 293 -2.86 20.65 19.39
C GLU A 293 -4.11 19.81 19.06
N GLU A 294 -5.08 20.37 18.34
CA GLU A 294 -6.26 19.61 17.93
C GLU A 294 -5.92 18.53 16.90
N GLN A 295 -4.98 18.76 15.97
CA GLN A 295 -4.49 17.71 15.07
C GLN A 295 -3.89 16.54 15.86
N GLU A 296 -3.07 16.85 16.87
CA GLU A 296 -2.47 15.84 17.75
C GLU A 296 -3.54 15.09 18.54
N ARG A 297 -4.54 15.80 19.08
CA ARG A 297 -5.66 15.21 19.80
C ARG A 297 -6.46 14.24 18.94
N VAL A 298 -6.78 14.62 17.69
CA VAL A 298 -7.45 13.75 16.72
C VAL A 298 -6.61 12.52 16.44
N TRP A 299 -5.30 12.69 16.24
CA TRP A 299 -4.40 11.57 16.03
C TRP A 299 -4.36 10.63 17.24
N GLU A 300 -4.24 11.12 18.47
CA GLU A 300 -4.19 10.28 19.67
C GLU A 300 -5.51 9.53 19.92
N ILE A 301 -6.66 10.20 19.79
CA ILE A 301 -7.96 9.56 20.05
C ILE A 301 -8.29 8.45 19.05
N MET A 302 -7.75 8.52 17.82
CA MET A 302 -7.90 7.45 16.84
C MET A 302 -7.40 6.09 17.33
N ASP A 303 -6.36 6.04 18.16
CA ASP A 303 -5.90 4.76 18.73
C ASP A 303 -7.00 4.10 19.56
N THR A 304 -7.82 4.91 20.24
CA THR A 304 -8.96 4.43 21.03
C THR A 304 -10.06 3.89 20.12
N TRP A 305 -10.40 4.61 19.05
CA TRP A 305 -11.43 4.16 18.10
C TRP A 305 -11.04 2.88 17.36
N ILE A 306 -9.76 2.71 17.02
CA ILE A 306 -9.25 1.48 16.40
C ILE A 306 -9.41 0.31 17.38
N LEU A 307 -9.05 0.50 18.65
CA LEU A 307 -9.20 -0.55 19.68
C LEU A 307 -10.66 -0.90 19.98
N GLU A 308 -11.56 0.08 19.97
CA GLU A 308 -12.99 -0.13 20.18
C GLU A 308 -13.60 -0.94 19.03
N ALA A 309 -13.27 -0.59 17.79
CA ALA A 309 -13.75 -1.29 16.61
C ALA A 309 -13.23 -2.74 16.53
N ASP A 310 -11.98 -2.99 16.92
CA ASP A 310 -11.42 -4.35 17.01
C ASP A 310 -12.09 -5.21 18.11
N ALA A 311 -12.72 -4.59 19.11
CA ALA A 311 -13.38 -5.29 20.21
C ALA A 311 -14.86 -5.64 19.95
N GLU A 312 -15.46 -5.05 18.90
CA GLU A 312 -16.84 -5.29 18.49
C GLU A 312 -16.98 -6.46 17.48
N GLU A 313 -15.87 -6.93 16.89
CA GLU A 313 -15.77 -8.15 16.05
C GLU A 313 -15.59 -9.43 16.88
#